data_AF-A0AAZ3RV99-F1
#
_entry.id   AF-A0AAZ3RV99-F1
#
_cell.length_a   1.000
_cell.length_b   1.000
_cell.length_c   1.000
_cell.angle_alpha   90.00
_cell.angle_beta   90.00
_cell.angle_gamma   90.00
#
_symmetry.space_group_name_H-M   'P 1'
#
loop_
_entity.id
_entity.type
_entity.pdbx_description
1 polymer ?
#
loop_
_entity_poly.entity_id
_entity_poly.type
_entity_poly.pdbx_seq_one_letter_code
_entity_poly.pdbx_strand_id
1 'polypeptide(L)'
;MGCKVTGATRIIGVDINPDKFDKAKEFGATEFVNPKDHSKPIQEVLRAALEACNKGWGKSIIIGLAGTRQEISTCPFQLITGRVWRGTAFGGWKSVESVPKLVTDYMNKKLKVHEFVNHTLPFDQFNEGFDLLHPGKSIRAILKF
;
A
#
# COMPACT_ATOMS: atom_id res chain seq x y z
N MET A 1 -5.78 5.05 -4.59
CA MET A 1 -6.81 5.19 -5.64
C MET A 1 -7.85 4.08 -5.67
N GLY A 2 -7.48 2.79 -5.70
CA GLY A 2 -8.47 1.70 -5.84
C GLY A 2 -9.68 1.84 -4.92
N CYS A 3 -9.46 2.01 -3.60
CA CYS A 3 -10.54 2.23 -2.63
C CYS A 3 -11.43 3.44 -2.96
N LYS A 4 -10.83 4.56 -3.41
CA LYS A 4 -11.57 5.77 -3.78
C LYS A 4 -12.43 5.55 -5.03
N VAL A 5 -11.86 4.90 -6.05
CA VAL A 5 -12.56 4.60 -7.31
C VAL A 5 -13.75 3.67 -7.08
N THR A 6 -13.65 2.75 -6.12
CA THR A 6 -14.76 1.86 -5.74
C THR A 6 -15.74 2.49 -4.75
N GLY A 7 -15.61 3.79 -4.44
CA GLY A 7 -16.55 4.51 -3.59
C GLY A 7 -16.36 4.34 -2.08
N ALA A 8 -15.16 3.96 -1.61
CA ALA A 8 -14.89 3.95 -0.17
C ALA A 8 -15.00 5.36 0.41
N THR A 9 -15.83 5.52 1.45
CA THR A 9 -16.10 6.80 2.11
C THR A 9 -14.98 7.22 3.06
N ARG A 10 -14.27 6.24 3.63
CA ARG A 10 -13.20 6.44 4.60
C ARG A 10 -11.99 5.61 4.21
N ILE A 11 -10.83 6.26 4.05
CA ILE A 11 -9.57 5.63 3.65
C ILE A 11 -8.48 6.14 4.60
N ILE A 12 -8.06 5.29 5.52
CA ILE A 12 -7.07 5.64 6.54
C ILE A 12 -5.69 5.20 6.06
N GLY A 13 -4.79 6.14 5.83
CA GLY A 13 -3.38 5.86 5.60
C GLY A 13 -2.64 5.60 6.91
N VAL A 14 -1.75 4.61 6.95
CA VAL A 14 -0.93 4.33 8.13
C VAL A 14 0.52 4.23 7.69
N ASP A 15 1.37 5.15 8.13
CA ASP A 15 2.80 5.15 7.82
C ASP A 15 3.58 5.83 8.95
N ILE A 16 4.82 5.42 9.16
CA ILE A 16 5.71 6.00 10.19
C ILE A 16 6.38 7.30 9.73
N ASN A 17 6.38 7.56 8.42
CA ASN A 17 6.90 8.77 7.81
C ASN A 17 5.74 9.76 7.56
N PRO A 18 5.64 10.86 8.31
CA PRO A 18 4.57 11.85 8.15
C PRO A 18 4.64 12.58 6.80
N ASP A 19 5.82 12.71 6.18
CA ASP A 19 6.01 13.41 4.90
C ASP A 19 5.23 12.75 3.75
N LYS A 20 4.84 11.49 3.92
CA LYS A 20 4.02 10.76 2.93
C LYS A 20 2.54 11.12 2.97
N PHE A 21 2.08 11.84 4.00
CA PHE A 21 0.66 12.11 4.19
C PHE A 21 0.09 12.98 3.07
N ASP A 22 0.72 14.10 2.73
CA ASP A 22 0.17 15.00 1.71
C ASP A 22 0.00 14.28 0.37
N LYS A 23 0.97 13.44 0.01
CA LYS A 23 0.86 12.57 -1.16
C LYS A 23 -0.26 11.52 -1.02
N ALA A 24 -0.41 10.89 0.14
CA ALA A 24 -1.48 9.93 0.40
C ALA A 24 -2.88 10.54 0.21
N LYS A 25 -3.08 11.80 0.62
CA LYS A 25 -4.33 12.56 0.40
C LYS A 25 -4.63 12.73 -1.09
N GLU A 26 -3.64 13.10 -1.90
CA GLU A 26 -3.80 13.21 -3.36
C GLU A 26 -4.30 11.90 -3.99
N PHE A 27 -3.87 10.76 -3.43
CA PHE A 27 -4.27 9.42 -3.88
C PHE A 27 -5.57 8.88 -3.27
N GLY A 28 -6.21 9.67 -2.39
CA GLY A 28 -7.53 9.43 -1.85
C GLY A 28 -7.59 9.02 -0.39
N ALA A 29 -6.50 9.09 0.39
CA ALA A 29 -6.58 8.94 1.84
C ALA A 29 -7.40 10.09 2.43
N THR A 30 -8.35 9.76 3.31
CA THR A 30 -9.19 10.73 4.04
C THR A 30 -8.62 11.04 5.42
N GLU A 31 -7.90 10.08 6.00
CA GLU A 31 -7.31 10.15 7.33
C GLU A 31 -5.92 9.53 7.32
N PHE A 32 -5.14 9.86 8.35
CA PHE A 32 -3.81 9.29 8.52
C PHE A 32 -3.53 9.00 9.99
N VAL A 33 -2.76 7.94 10.23
CA VAL A 33 -2.30 7.54 11.57
C VAL A 33 -0.81 7.24 11.48
N ASN A 34 -0.01 7.88 12.33
CA ASN A 34 1.39 7.51 12.50
C ASN A 34 1.52 6.58 13.72
N PRO A 35 1.94 5.31 13.55
CA PRO A 35 2.09 4.39 14.67
C PRO A 35 3.06 4.89 15.76
N LYS A 36 4.01 5.76 15.44
CA LYS A 36 4.95 6.34 16.43
C LYS A 36 4.27 7.30 17.42
N ASP A 37 3.08 7.80 17.09
CA ASP A 37 2.29 8.65 17.99
C ASP A 37 1.51 7.82 19.02
N HIS A 38 1.68 6.48 19.00
CA HIS A 38 0.99 5.53 19.84
C HIS A 38 1.98 4.57 20.52
N SER A 39 1.64 4.09 21.71
CA SER A 39 2.55 3.29 22.56
C SER A 39 2.70 1.81 22.16
N LYS A 40 2.05 1.36 21.08
CA LYS A 40 1.96 -0.07 20.70
C LYS A 40 2.96 -0.46 19.60
N PRO A 41 3.59 -1.65 19.64
CA PRO A 41 4.59 -2.08 18.64
C PRO A 41 4.06 -2.29 17.20
N ILE A 42 4.91 -2.04 16.20
CA ILE A 42 4.56 -2.16 14.76
C ILE A 42 4.38 -3.61 14.28
N GLN A 43 4.87 -4.62 15.00
CA GLN A 43 4.64 -6.05 14.71
C GLN A 43 3.18 -6.43 14.95
N GLU A 44 2.49 -5.61 15.73
CA GLU A 44 1.05 -5.61 15.81
C GLU A 44 0.41 -5.03 14.55
N VAL A 45 1.08 -4.46 13.53
CA VAL A 45 0.39 -3.79 12.42
C VAL A 45 -0.42 -4.75 11.56
N LEU A 46 0.13 -5.91 11.17
CA LEU A 46 -0.65 -6.87 10.38
C LEU A 46 -1.82 -7.46 11.20
N ARG A 47 -1.57 -7.72 12.48
CA ARG A 47 -2.58 -8.19 13.43
C ARG A 47 -3.64 -7.12 13.72
N ALA A 48 -3.23 -5.89 13.98
CA ALA A 48 -4.05 -4.72 14.28
C ALA A 48 -4.86 -4.32 13.05
N ALA A 49 -4.31 -4.45 11.83
CA ALA A 49 -5.08 -4.26 10.61
C ALA A 49 -6.26 -5.25 10.55
N LEU A 50 -6.06 -6.51 10.96
CA LEU A 50 -7.16 -7.47 11.10
C LEU A 50 -8.08 -7.11 12.26
N GLU A 51 -7.57 -6.85 13.46
CA GLU A 51 -8.40 -6.61 14.66
C GLU A 51 -9.21 -5.31 14.56
N ALA A 52 -8.69 -4.30 13.85
CA ALA A 52 -9.37 -3.05 13.54
C ALA A 52 -10.48 -3.18 12.48
N CYS A 53 -10.52 -4.30 11.73
CA CYS A 53 -11.63 -4.57 10.83
C CYS A 53 -12.93 -4.76 11.61
N ASN A 54 -14.06 -4.37 11.00
CA ASN A 54 -15.38 -4.56 11.60
C ASN A 54 -15.64 -6.03 11.94
N LYS A 55 -16.10 -6.29 13.17
CA LYS A 55 -16.61 -7.61 13.57
C LYS A 55 -17.79 -7.99 12.66
N GLY A 56 -17.89 -9.25 12.26
CA GLY A 56 -18.97 -9.79 11.43
C GLY A 56 -18.64 -9.89 9.94
N TRP A 57 -17.96 -8.89 9.35
CA TRP A 57 -17.76 -8.85 7.89
C TRP A 57 -16.47 -8.17 7.40
N GLY A 58 -15.67 -7.62 8.31
CA GLY A 58 -14.48 -6.87 7.95
C GLY A 58 -13.40 -7.75 7.30
N LYS A 59 -12.69 -7.19 6.32
CA LYS A 59 -11.66 -7.89 5.55
C LYS A 59 -10.32 -7.17 5.67
N SER A 60 -9.28 -7.90 6.05
CA SER A 60 -7.90 -7.43 6.05
C SER A 60 -7.13 -8.15 4.93
N ILE A 61 -6.52 -7.37 4.03
CA ILE A 61 -5.78 -7.88 2.88
C ILE A 61 -4.30 -7.52 3.03
N ILE A 62 -3.44 -8.51 3.16
CA ILE A 62 -1.99 -8.35 3.22
C ILE A 62 -1.45 -8.17 1.80
N ILE A 63 -0.75 -7.07 1.57
CA ILE A 63 -0.09 -6.74 0.30
C ILE A 63 1.44 -6.71 0.47
N GLY A 64 1.92 -6.25 1.63
CA GLY A 64 3.35 -6.19 1.95
C GLY A 64 3.97 -7.56 2.16
N LEU A 65 5.26 -7.68 1.83
CA LEU A 65 6.05 -8.87 2.12
C LEU A 65 6.67 -8.74 3.51
N ALA A 66 6.39 -9.70 4.38
CA ALA A 66 7.11 -9.82 5.65
C ALA A 66 8.53 -10.38 5.40
N GLY A 67 9.47 -10.05 6.28
CA GLY A 67 10.83 -10.60 6.21
C GLY A 67 10.85 -12.13 6.34
N THR A 68 11.99 -12.75 6.01
CA THR A 68 12.15 -14.20 6.12
C THR A 68 11.83 -14.71 7.52
N ARG A 69 10.99 -15.75 7.61
CA ARG A 69 10.55 -16.42 8.85
C ARG A 69 9.73 -15.56 9.83
N GLN A 70 9.13 -14.47 9.38
CA GLN A 70 8.16 -13.76 10.21
C GLN A 70 6.79 -14.43 10.12
N GLU A 71 6.19 -14.70 11.28
CA GLU A 71 4.85 -15.26 11.39
C GLU A 71 3.84 -14.16 11.74
N ILE A 72 2.61 -14.35 11.26
CA ILE A 72 1.46 -13.53 11.65
C ILE A 72 0.56 -14.37 12.54
N SER A 73 0.07 -13.78 13.62
CA SER A 73 -0.81 -14.46 14.57
C SER A 73 -1.93 -13.55 15.05
N THR A 74 -3.05 -14.17 15.43
CA THR A 74 -4.22 -13.49 15.99
C THR A 74 -5.03 -14.50 16.80
N CYS A 75 -5.92 -14.02 17.67
CA CYS A 75 -6.86 -14.91 18.34
C CYS A 75 -7.86 -15.48 17.30
N PRO A 76 -8.06 -16.81 17.21
CA PRO A 76 -9.00 -17.40 16.24
C PRO A 76 -10.42 -16.84 16.33
N PHE A 77 -10.82 -16.39 17.52
CA PHE A 77 -12.11 -15.73 17.74
C PHE A 77 -12.32 -14.49 16.86
N GLN A 78 -11.23 -13.80 16.46
CA GLN A 78 -11.31 -12.67 15.53
C GLN A 78 -11.88 -13.09 14.18
N LEU A 79 -11.56 -14.30 13.71
CA LEU A 79 -12.04 -14.88 12.45
C LEU A 79 -13.40 -15.54 12.60
N ILE A 80 -13.61 -16.31 13.69
CA ILE A 80 -14.90 -16.94 14.01
C ILE A 80 -16.02 -15.90 14.07
N THR A 81 -15.72 -14.71 14.59
CA THR A 81 -16.67 -13.60 14.65
C THR A 81 -16.84 -12.85 13.33
N GLY A 82 -16.42 -13.42 12.20
CA GLY A 82 -16.78 -12.99 10.85
C GLY A 82 -15.74 -12.13 10.13
N ARG A 83 -14.54 -11.92 10.69
CA ARG A 83 -13.47 -11.26 9.93
C ARG A 83 -12.81 -12.21 8.95
N VAL A 84 -12.28 -11.65 7.87
CA VAL A 84 -11.56 -12.39 6.84
C VAL A 84 -10.14 -11.83 6.72
N TRP A 85 -9.15 -12.71 6.81
CA TRP A 85 -7.75 -12.37 6.59
C TRP A 85 -7.24 -13.07 5.33
N ARG A 86 -6.75 -12.31 4.34
CA ARG A 86 -6.25 -12.85 3.07
C ARG A 86 -4.98 -12.11 2.64
N GLY A 87 -4.21 -12.72 1.76
CA GLY A 87 -3.12 -12.05 1.04
C GLY A 87 -3.50 -11.78 -0.42
N THR A 88 -2.71 -10.96 -1.10
CA THR A 88 -2.76 -10.82 -2.55
C THR A 88 -1.35 -10.75 -3.12
N ALA A 89 -1.15 -11.41 -4.26
CA ALA A 89 0.06 -11.27 -5.06
C ALA A 89 -0.30 -10.49 -6.33
N PHE A 90 0.48 -9.45 -6.64
CA PHE A 90 0.25 -8.60 -7.82
C PHE A 90 -1.19 -8.06 -7.92
N GLY A 91 -1.84 -7.80 -6.79
CA GLY A 91 -3.24 -7.33 -6.74
C GLY A 91 -4.29 -8.35 -7.23
N GLY A 92 -3.90 -9.61 -7.44
CA GLY A 92 -4.78 -10.66 -7.98
C GLY A 92 -4.93 -10.63 -9.50
N TRP A 93 -4.12 -9.83 -10.19
CA TRP A 93 -4.18 -9.71 -11.65
C TRP A 93 -3.47 -10.88 -12.35
N LYS A 94 -4.05 -11.36 -13.44
CA LYS A 94 -3.39 -12.27 -14.38
C LYS A 94 -2.52 -11.44 -15.32
N SER A 95 -1.21 -11.48 -15.16
CA SER A 95 -0.26 -10.53 -15.78
C SER A 95 -0.47 -10.35 -17.29
N VAL A 96 -0.30 -11.42 -18.07
CA VAL A 96 -0.37 -11.41 -19.55
C VAL A 96 -1.69 -10.82 -20.06
N GLU A 97 -2.79 -11.15 -19.39
CA GLU A 97 -4.13 -10.71 -19.79
C GLU A 97 -4.46 -9.29 -19.30
N SER A 98 -3.99 -8.93 -18.11
CA SER A 98 -4.48 -7.74 -17.38
C SER A 98 -3.61 -6.52 -17.61
N VAL A 99 -2.29 -6.68 -17.76
CA VAL A 99 -1.37 -5.54 -17.92
C VAL A 99 -1.71 -4.70 -19.16
N PRO A 100 -1.98 -5.27 -20.35
CA PRO A 100 -2.38 -4.46 -21.51
C PRO A 100 -3.68 -3.66 -21.28
N LYS A 101 -4.62 -4.20 -20.51
CA LYS A 101 -5.86 -3.50 -20.12
C LYS A 101 -5.54 -2.32 -19.19
N LEU A 102 -4.65 -2.51 -18.22
CA LEU A 102 -4.21 -1.43 -17.33
C LEU A 102 -3.48 -0.31 -18.07
N VAL A 103 -2.67 -0.65 -19.09
CA VAL A 103 -2.03 0.34 -19.97
C VAL A 103 -3.10 1.12 -20.74
N THR A 104 -4.10 0.43 -21.29
CA THR A 104 -5.23 1.08 -21.96
C THR A 104 -5.97 2.04 -21.02
N ASP A 105 -6.24 1.64 -19.79
CA ASP A 105 -6.89 2.49 -18.78
C ASP A 105 -6.03 3.71 -18.40
N TYR A 106 -4.71 3.55 -18.36
CA TYR A 106 -3.79 4.68 -18.18
C TYR A 106 -3.85 5.66 -19.37
N MET A 107 -3.77 5.16 -20.60
CA MET A 107 -3.85 6.00 -21.81
C MET A 107 -5.20 6.74 -21.89
N ASN A 108 -6.27 6.11 -21.41
CA ASN A 108 -7.60 6.71 -21.31
C ASN A 108 -7.78 7.61 -20.07
N LYS A 109 -6.72 7.92 -19.33
CA LYS A 109 -6.72 8.77 -18.13
C LYS A 109 -7.63 8.25 -16.99
N LYS A 110 -8.01 6.97 -17.02
CA LYS A 110 -8.77 6.32 -15.94
C LYS A 110 -7.88 5.91 -14.78
N LEU A 111 -6.61 5.62 -15.07
CA LEU A 111 -5.60 5.26 -14.08
C LEU A 111 -4.54 6.35 -14.01
N LYS A 112 -4.29 6.87 -12.80
CA LYS A 112 -3.12 7.70 -12.52
C LYS A 112 -1.88 6.80 -12.41
N VAL A 113 -0.88 7.05 -13.23
CA VAL A 113 0.41 6.32 -13.19
C VAL A 113 1.55 7.32 -13.06
N HIS A 114 1.48 8.40 -13.82
CA HIS A 114 2.54 9.40 -13.86
C HIS A 114 2.78 10.05 -12.50
N GLU A 115 1.73 10.26 -11.70
CA GLU A 115 1.77 10.91 -10.39
C GLU A 115 2.54 10.13 -9.32
N PHE A 116 2.81 8.84 -9.57
CA PHE A 116 3.67 8.03 -8.71
C PHE A 116 5.16 8.21 -9.00
N VAL A 117 5.51 8.74 -10.18
CA VAL A 117 6.89 8.99 -10.60
C VAL A 117 7.33 10.33 -10.05
N ASN A 118 8.27 10.33 -9.11
CA ASN A 118 8.79 11.56 -8.52
C ASN A 118 10.26 11.83 -8.86
N HIS A 119 10.95 10.86 -9.48
CA HIS A 119 12.31 11.03 -9.96
C HIS A 119 12.48 10.41 -11.34
N THR A 120 13.27 11.04 -12.20
CA THR A 120 13.71 10.48 -13.49
C THR A 120 15.21 10.70 -13.59
N LEU A 121 15.96 9.61 -13.63
CA LEU A 121 17.42 9.62 -13.63
C LEU A 121 17.93 8.90 -14.90
N PRO A 122 19.09 9.27 -15.41
CA PRO A 122 19.81 8.43 -16.37
C PRO A 122 20.28 7.12 -15.70
N PHE A 123 20.43 6.05 -16.48
CA PHE A 123 20.71 4.70 -15.98
C PHE A 123 22.08 4.60 -15.29
N ASP A 124 23.05 5.41 -15.70
CA ASP A 124 24.37 5.53 -15.06
C ASP A 124 24.28 5.99 -13.58
N GLN A 125 23.23 6.72 -13.21
CA GLN A 125 22.95 7.20 -11.85
C GLN A 125 22.09 6.22 -11.03
N PHE A 126 22.10 4.92 -11.32
CA PHE A 126 21.24 3.96 -10.62
C PHE A 126 21.42 3.95 -9.09
N ASN A 127 22.63 4.17 -8.59
CA ASN A 127 22.92 4.22 -7.15
C ASN A 127 22.23 5.41 -6.47
N GLU A 128 22.16 6.57 -7.13
CA GLU A 128 21.43 7.74 -6.63
C GLU A 128 19.93 7.41 -6.43
N GLY A 129 19.37 6.57 -7.30
CA GLY A 129 18.02 6.05 -7.13
C GLY A 129 17.81 5.31 -5.80
N PHE A 130 18.80 4.53 -5.36
CA PHE A 130 18.77 3.86 -4.05
C PHE A 130 18.98 4.85 -2.90
N ASP A 131 19.84 5.86 -3.06
CA ASP A 131 20.07 6.91 -2.07
C ASP A 131 18.82 7.77 -1.83
N LEU A 132 17.96 7.90 -2.83
CA LEU A 132 16.64 8.52 -2.69
C LEU A 132 15.61 7.56 -2.07
N LEU A 133 15.71 6.25 -2.33
CA LEU A 133 14.77 5.24 -1.84
C LEU A 133 14.89 4.99 -0.33
N HIS A 134 16.10 4.71 0.17
CA HIS A 134 16.34 4.33 1.58
C HIS A 134 15.81 5.35 2.61
N PRO A 135 16.05 6.68 2.46
CA PRO A 135 15.49 7.67 3.38
C PRO A 135 14.01 7.98 3.12
N GLY A 136 13.37 7.33 2.13
CA GLY A 136 11.96 7.55 1.79
C GLY A 136 11.68 8.81 0.97
N LYS A 137 12.70 9.41 0.34
CA LYS A 137 12.58 10.58 -0.56
C LYS A 137 12.04 10.21 -1.95
N SER A 138 12.09 8.93 -2.32
CA SER A 138 11.56 8.39 -3.57
C SER A 138 10.29 7.55 -3.34
N ILE A 139 9.29 7.74 -4.20
CA ILE A 139 8.14 6.85 -4.34
C ILE A 139 8.41 5.91 -5.52
N ARG A 140 8.76 6.47 -6.68
CA ARG A 140 9.24 5.76 -7.86
C ARG A 140 10.25 6.64 -8.61
N ALA A 141 11.43 6.07 -8.86
CA ALA A 141 12.39 6.60 -9.82
C ALA A 141 12.28 5.82 -11.14
N ILE A 142 12.25 6.51 -12.27
CA ILE A 142 12.41 5.91 -13.60
C ILE A 142 13.85 6.10 -14.04
N LEU A 143 14.51 5.01 -14.44
CA LEU A 143 15.83 5.04 -15.06
C LEU A 143 15.68 5.06 -16.58
N LYS A 144 16.34 6.01 -17.24
CA LYS A 144 16.39 6.14 -18.70
C LYS A 144 17.73 5.63 -19.23
N PHE A 145 17.67 4.71 -20.18
CA PHE A 145 18.83 4.19 -20.90
C PHE A 145 19.35 5.20 -21.92
#